data_AF-A0A067G2T1-F1
#
_entry.id   AF-A0A067G2T1-F1
#
_cell.length_a   1.000
_cell.length_b   1.000
_cell.length_c   1.000
_cell.angle_alpha   90.00
_cell.angle_beta   90.00
_cell.angle_gamma   90.00
#
_symmetry.space_group_name_H-M   'P 1'
#
loop_
_entity.id
_entity.type
_entity.pdbx_description
1 polymer ?
#
loop_
_entity_poly.entity_id
_entity_poly.type
_entity_poly.pdbx_seq_one_letter_code
_entity_poly.pdbx_strand_id
1 'polypeptide(L)'
;MMHGLLEILNQIKQSSSLDRQGFDLVAGVFPTIKAIQAAVTLGTGCSLGPEGPSVDIGKSCANGFSLMMENNRERKIALVAAGAASGIASGFNAAVAGCFFAIETVLRPLRAENSPPFTTAMIILASVISSTVSTVLLGTQSAFTVPSYDLKSAA
;
A
#
# COMPACT_ATOMS: atom_id res chain seq x y z
N MET A 1 -21.76 35.05 -1.36
CA MET A 1 -22.22 33.98 -2.27
C MET A 1 -21.13 32.95 -2.64
N MET A 2 -19.83 33.30 -2.64
CA MET A 2 -18.74 32.35 -2.96
C MET A 2 -18.48 31.26 -1.90
N HIS A 3 -18.88 31.48 -0.64
CA HIS A 3 -18.62 30.55 0.46
C HIS A 3 -19.54 29.30 0.44
N GLY A 4 -20.80 29.46 0.02
CA GLY A 4 -21.75 28.34 -0.08
C GLY A 4 -21.44 27.38 -1.23
N LEU A 5 -20.84 27.88 -2.31
CA LEU A 5 -20.45 27.06 -3.46
C LEU A 5 -19.23 26.17 -3.14
N LEU A 6 -18.30 26.69 -2.32
CA LEU A 6 -17.20 25.90 -1.74
C LEU A 6 -17.72 24.79 -0.82
N GLU A 7 -18.75 25.07 -0.04
CA GLU A 7 -19.34 24.10 0.90
C GLU A 7 -20.12 23.01 0.16
N ILE A 8 -20.82 23.36 -0.91
CA ILE A 8 -21.47 22.41 -1.83
C ILE A 8 -20.44 21.56 -2.59
N LEU A 9 -19.35 22.16 -3.08
CA LEU A 9 -18.25 21.42 -3.71
C LEU A 9 -17.59 20.44 -2.72
N ASN A 10 -17.41 20.85 -1.46
CA ASN A 10 -16.84 19.98 -0.45
C ASN A 10 -17.83 18.86 -0.07
N GLN A 11 -19.14 19.15 0.02
CA GLN A 11 -20.16 18.13 0.22
C GLN A 11 -20.26 17.13 -0.95
N ILE A 12 -20.13 17.58 -2.21
CA ILE A 12 -20.13 16.69 -3.38
C ILE A 12 -18.87 15.80 -3.36
N LYS A 13 -17.71 16.36 -3.03
CA LYS A 13 -16.47 15.59 -2.88
C LYS A 13 -16.59 14.55 -1.77
N GLN A 14 -17.25 14.89 -0.67
CA GLN A 14 -17.44 14.03 0.49
C GLN A 14 -18.52 12.96 0.27
N SER A 15 -19.60 13.27 -0.47
CA SER A 15 -20.63 12.32 -0.91
C SER A 15 -20.13 11.33 -1.96
N SER A 16 -19.15 11.70 -2.80
CA SER A 16 -18.58 10.78 -3.80
C SER A 16 -17.73 9.66 -3.19
N SER A 17 -17.45 9.71 -1.88
CA SER A 17 -16.65 8.73 -1.15
C SER A 17 -17.45 7.54 -0.61
N LEU A 18 -18.78 7.56 -0.73
CA LEU A 18 -19.64 6.41 -0.43
C LEU A 18 -20.03 5.71 -1.73
N ASP A 19 -19.59 4.45 -1.82
CA ASP A 19 -20.27 3.38 -2.54
C ASP A 19 -20.16 3.38 -4.08
N ARG A 20 -18.95 3.08 -4.57
CA ARG A 20 -18.83 2.32 -5.83
C ARG A 20 -18.96 0.82 -5.53
N GLN A 21 -20.19 0.42 -5.24
CA GLN A 21 -20.62 -1.00 -5.16
C GLN A 21 -20.91 -1.54 -6.57
N GLY A 22 -19.88 -1.58 -7.41
CA GLY A 22 -19.90 -2.31 -8.67
C GLY A 22 -18.85 -3.40 -8.62
N PHE A 23 -19.16 -4.59 -9.15
CA PHE A 23 -18.15 -5.56 -9.57
C PHE A 23 -17.31 -4.90 -10.67
N ASP A 24 -16.32 -4.13 -10.25
CA ASP A 24 -15.63 -3.22 -11.14
C ASP A 24 -14.51 -4.03 -11.82
N LEU A 25 -14.70 -4.40 -13.09
CA LEU A 25 -13.65 -4.95 -13.97
C LEU A 25 -12.35 -4.10 -13.86
N VAL A 26 -12.55 -2.82 -13.56
CA VAL A 26 -11.60 -1.80 -13.11
C VAL A 26 -10.64 -2.29 -12.00
N ALA A 27 -11.10 -3.02 -10.98
CA ALA A 27 -10.25 -3.50 -9.88
C ALA A 27 -9.15 -4.47 -10.34
N GLY A 28 -9.38 -5.24 -11.41
CA GLY A 28 -8.38 -6.10 -12.05
C GLY A 28 -7.57 -5.40 -13.14
N VAL A 29 -8.16 -4.40 -13.81
CA VAL A 29 -7.51 -3.66 -14.90
C VAL A 29 -6.53 -2.59 -14.39
N PHE A 30 -6.85 -1.92 -13.29
CA PHE A 30 -5.97 -0.91 -12.68
C PHE A 30 -4.58 -1.44 -12.26
N PRO A 31 -4.46 -2.59 -11.57
CA PRO A 31 -3.15 -3.11 -11.19
C PRO A 31 -2.33 -3.56 -12.42
N THR A 32 -2.97 -4.13 -13.44
CA THR A 32 -2.26 -4.58 -14.65
C THR A 32 -1.73 -3.39 -15.46
N ILE A 33 -2.50 -2.32 -15.60
CA ILE A 33 -2.03 -1.07 -16.24
C ILE A 33 -0.84 -0.48 -15.48
N LYS A 34 -0.90 -0.41 -14.14
CA LYS A 34 0.21 0.12 -13.34
C LYS A 34 1.46 -0.75 -13.44
N ALA A 35 1.31 -2.06 -13.49
CA ALA A 35 2.42 -2.98 -13.68
C ALA A 35 3.09 -2.77 -15.05
N ILE A 36 2.31 -2.64 -16.13
CA ILE A 36 2.82 -2.36 -17.47
C ILE A 36 3.51 -1.00 -17.52
N GLN A 37 2.89 0.04 -16.96
CA GLN A 37 3.48 1.38 -16.90
C GLN A 37 4.81 1.39 -16.14
N ALA A 38 4.87 0.70 -15.00
CA ALA A 38 6.09 0.57 -14.22
C ALA A 38 7.17 -0.19 -14.99
N ALA A 39 6.82 -1.30 -15.63
CA ALA A 39 7.74 -2.09 -16.44
C ALA A 39 8.34 -1.30 -17.60
N VAL A 40 7.52 -0.55 -18.34
CA VAL A 40 7.99 0.32 -19.43
C VAL A 40 8.90 1.42 -18.88
N THR A 41 8.48 2.11 -17.83
CA THR A 41 9.20 3.28 -17.31
C THR A 41 10.54 2.91 -16.65
N LEU A 42 10.54 1.85 -15.84
CA LEU A 42 11.74 1.31 -15.21
C LEU A 42 12.65 0.65 -16.26
N GLY A 43 12.05 -0.06 -17.24
CA GLY A 43 12.78 -0.69 -18.33
C GLY A 43 13.47 0.30 -19.26
N THR A 44 12.93 1.52 -19.42
CA THR A 44 13.57 2.61 -20.18
C THR A 44 14.63 3.38 -19.39
N GLY A 45 14.83 3.08 -18.10
CA GLY A 45 15.84 3.73 -17.26
C GLY A 45 15.45 5.13 -16.74
N CYS A 46 14.15 5.43 -16.63
CA CYS A 46 13.69 6.67 -15.99
C CYS A 46 14.05 6.70 -14.49
N SER A 47 14.27 7.89 -13.94
CA SER A 47 14.58 8.11 -12.52
C SER A 47 13.35 7.92 -11.61
N LEU A 48 12.82 6.71 -11.57
CA LEU A 48 11.69 6.29 -10.75
C LEU A 48 12.02 4.92 -10.14
N GLY A 49 11.36 4.59 -9.03
CA GLY A 49 11.50 3.28 -8.40
C GLY A 49 10.20 2.47 -8.44
N PRO A 50 10.27 1.15 -8.19
CA PRO A 50 9.13 0.24 -8.24
C PRO A 50 8.19 0.36 -7.02
N GLU A 51 8.51 1.21 -6.04
CA GLU A 51 7.84 1.25 -4.75
C GLU A 51 6.39 1.71 -4.85
N GLY A 52 6.18 2.84 -5.53
CA GLY A 52 4.85 3.43 -5.72
C GLY A 52 3.91 2.47 -6.47
N PRO A 53 4.32 1.97 -7.66
CA PRO A 53 3.55 0.99 -8.39
C PRO A 53 3.23 -0.28 -7.58
N SER A 54 4.18 -0.81 -6.81
CA SER A 54 3.98 -2.02 -6.01
C SER A 54 2.90 -1.82 -4.93
N VAL A 55 2.92 -0.68 -4.24
CA VAL A 55 1.89 -0.32 -3.25
C VAL A 55 0.51 -0.24 -3.88
N ASP A 56 0.42 0.41 -5.03
CA ASP A 56 -0.85 0.63 -5.70
C ASP A 56 -1.43 -0.66 -6.26
N ILE A 57 -0.58 -1.57 -6.75
CA ILE A 57 -0.98 -2.91 -7.17
C ILE A 57 -1.51 -3.67 -5.95
N GLY A 58 -0.77 -3.68 -4.83
CA GLY A 58 -1.19 -4.35 -3.59
C GLY A 58 -2.52 -3.83 -3.04
N LYS A 59 -2.71 -2.50 -3.01
CA LYS A 59 -3.98 -1.86 -2.64
C LYS A 59 -5.12 -2.23 -3.59
N SER A 60 -4.88 -2.26 -4.89
CA SER A 60 -5.91 -2.59 -5.89
C SER A 60 -6.36 -4.05 -5.77
N CYS A 61 -5.41 -4.98 -5.60
CA CYS A 61 -5.71 -6.38 -5.33
C CYS A 61 -6.53 -6.54 -4.05
N ALA A 62 -6.09 -5.93 -2.94
CA ALA A 62 -6.82 -5.97 -1.68
C ALA A 62 -8.22 -5.35 -1.77
N ASN A 63 -8.37 -4.25 -2.51
CA ASN A 63 -9.66 -3.63 -2.75
C ASN A 63 -10.59 -4.56 -3.54
N GLY A 64 -10.10 -5.26 -4.56
CA GLY A 64 -10.84 -6.27 -5.29
C GLY A 64 -11.37 -7.39 -4.39
N PHE A 65 -10.52 -7.93 -3.51
CA PHE A 65 -10.95 -8.93 -2.52
C PHE A 65 -11.92 -8.34 -1.47
N SER A 66 -11.79 -7.06 -1.13
CA SER A 66 -12.67 -6.39 -0.17
C SER A 66 -14.12 -6.26 -0.64
N LEU A 67 -14.36 -6.33 -1.96
CA LEU A 67 -15.71 -6.32 -2.55
C LEU A 67 -16.49 -7.61 -2.23
N MET A 68 -15.80 -8.72 -2.00
CA MET A 68 -16.41 -9.99 -1.59
C MET A 68 -16.67 -10.07 -0.08
N MET A 69 -16.17 -9.11 0.71
CA MET A 69 -16.43 -9.03 2.14
C MET A 69 -17.74 -8.29 2.43
N GLU A 70 -18.40 -8.71 3.52
CA GLU A 70 -19.52 -8.00 4.13
C GLU A 70 -19.19 -6.51 4.38
N ASN A 71 -20.22 -5.68 4.55
CA ASN A 71 -20.09 -4.22 4.62
C ASN A 71 -19.46 -3.68 5.93
N ASN A 72 -18.40 -4.32 6.42
CA ASN A 72 -17.60 -3.85 7.55
C ASN A 72 -16.46 -2.96 7.02
N ARG A 73 -16.65 -1.64 7.16
CA ARG A 73 -15.70 -0.61 6.74
C ARG A 73 -14.31 -0.80 7.34
N GLU A 74 -14.21 -1.15 8.62
CA GLU A 74 -12.92 -1.33 9.31
C GLU A 74 -12.14 -2.50 8.74
N ARG A 75 -12.81 -3.64 8.48
CA ARG A 75 -12.18 -4.81 7.86
C ARG A 75 -11.70 -4.54 6.43
N LYS A 76 -12.46 -3.76 5.65
CA LYS A 76 -12.04 -3.33 4.30
C LYS A 76 -10.79 -2.46 4.36
N ILE A 77 -10.75 -1.49 5.28
CA ILE A 77 -9.57 -0.63 5.49
C ILE A 77 -8.36 -1.46 5.92
N ALA A 78 -8.54 -2.39 6.86
CA ALA A 78 -7.49 -3.31 7.31
C ALA A 78 -6.92 -4.13 6.14
N LEU A 79 -7.79 -4.67 5.28
CA LEU A 79 -7.37 -5.47 4.12
C LEU A 79 -6.57 -4.63 3.11
N VAL A 80 -7.02 -3.40 2.82
CA VAL A 80 -6.30 -2.48 1.93
C VAL A 80 -4.95 -2.05 2.53
N ALA A 81 -4.89 -1.81 3.84
CA ALA A 81 -3.64 -1.52 4.55
C ALA A 81 -2.67 -2.71 4.48
N ALA A 82 -3.15 -3.94 4.67
CA ALA A 82 -2.34 -5.14 4.52
C ALA A 82 -1.83 -5.33 3.08
N GLY A 83 -2.66 -5.03 2.07
CA GLY A 83 -2.23 -5.01 0.66
C GLY A 83 -1.15 -3.97 0.38
N ALA A 84 -1.26 -2.77 0.95
CA ALA A 84 -0.23 -1.73 0.84
C ALA A 84 1.09 -2.15 1.52
N ALA A 85 1.02 -2.75 2.71
CA ALA A 85 2.19 -3.27 3.42
C ALA A 85 2.92 -4.34 2.62
N SER A 86 2.15 -5.29 2.05
CA SER A 86 2.66 -6.34 1.18
C SER A 86 3.40 -5.77 -0.05
N GLY A 87 2.87 -4.72 -0.67
CA GLY A 87 3.53 -4.05 -1.81
C GLY A 87 4.89 -3.44 -1.47
N ILE A 88 4.98 -2.70 -0.35
CA ILE A 88 6.27 -2.18 0.14
C ILE A 88 7.23 -3.32 0.47
N ALA A 89 6.76 -4.33 1.21
CA ALA A 89 7.59 -5.43 1.68
C ALA A 89 8.20 -6.23 0.53
N SER A 90 7.43 -6.51 -0.53
CA SER A 90 7.95 -7.19 -1.73
C SER A 90 8.94 -6.32 -2.50
N GLY A 91 8.68 -5.00 -2.61
CA GLY A 91 9.54 -4.09 -3.37
C GLY A 91 10.91 -3.84 -2.74
N PHE A 92 11.00 -3.85 -1.41
CA PHE A 92 12.23 -3.53 -0.67
C PHE A 92 12.84 -4.69 0.11
N ASN A 93 12.18 -5.85 0.14
CA ASN A 93 12.49 -6.93 1.07
C ASN A 93 12.57 -6.45 2.55
N ALA A 94 11.66 -5.56 2.91
CA ALA A 94 11.68 -4.84 4.19
C ALA A 94 10.32 -4.96 4.89
N ALA A 95 10.03 -6.13 5.46
CA ALA A 95 8.74 -6.41 6.09
C ALA A 95 8.36 -5.41 7.19
N VAL A 96 9.33 -5.03 8.04
CA VAL A 96 9.08 -4.07 9.14
C VAL A 96 8.72 -2.69 8.59
N ALA A 97 9.44 -2.21 7.57
CA ALA A 97 9.16 -0.93 6.93
C ALA A 97 7.77 -0.93 6.27
N GLY A 98 7.38 -2.03 5.62
CA GLY A 98 6.04 -2.20 5.05
C GLY A 98 4.92 -2.08 6.08
N CYS A 99 5.12 -2.64 7.28
CA CYS A 99 4.15 -2.54 8.37
C CYS A 99 3.96 -1.08 8.83
N PHE A 100 5.05 -0.38 9.13
CA PHE A 100 4.99 1.02 9.57
C PHE A 100 4.42 1.93 8.50
N PHE A 101 4.79 1.71 7.23
CA PHE A 101 4.26 2.46 6.10
C PHE A 101 2.73 2.34 6.01
N ALA A 102 2.18 1.13 6.14
CA ALA A 102 0.75 0.92 6.09
C ALA A 102 0.01 1.55 7.28
N ILE A 103 0.61 1.52 8.47
CA ILE A 103 0.05 2.17 9.67
C ILE A 103 0.01 3.69 9.48
N GLU A 104 1.12 4.32 9.10
CA GLU A 104 1.21 5.78 9.01
C GLU A 104 0.48 6.33 7.77
N THR A 105 0.52 5.63 6.64
CA THR A 105 0.02 6.17 5.36
C THR A 105 -1.39 5.73 5.03
N VAL A 106 -1.87 4.59 5.57
CA VAL A 106 -3.21 4.06 5.25
C VAL A 106 -4.15 4.15 6.46
N LEU A 107 -3.74 3.63 7.62
CA LEU A 107 -4.62 3.57 8.80
C LEU A 107 -4.82 4.94 9.47
N ARG A 108 -3.73 5.68 9.69
CA ARG A 108 -3.77 6.97 10.39
C ARG A 108 -4.62 8.03 9.69
N PRO A 109 -4.52 8.27 8.36
CA PRO A 109 -5.38 9.24 7.68
C PRO A 109 -6.88 8.91 7.76
N LEU A 110 -7.19 7.61 7.92
CA LEU A 110 -8.55 7.11 8.04
C LEU A 110 -9.03 7.02 9.50
N ARG A 111 -8.22 7.47 10.47
CA ARG A 111 -8.47 7.36 11.93
C ARG A 111 -8.77 5.94 12.40
N ALA A 112 -8.25 4.96 11.67
CA ALA A 112 -8.40 3.52 11.95
C ALA A 112 -7.23 2.97 12.78
N GLU A 113 -6.43 3.84 13.40
CA GLU A 113 -5.29 3.46 14.26
C GLU A 113 -5.73 2.71 15.53
N ASN A 114 -6.95 2.95 16.01
CA ASN A 114 -7.57 2.24 17.15
C ASN A 114 -8.40 1.02 16.72
N SER A 115 -8.31 0.61 15.45
CA SER A 115 -9.01 -0.58 14.96
C SER A 115 -8.60 -1.83 15.74
N PRO A 116 -9.45 -2.88 15.77
CA PRO A 116 -9.21 -4.07 16.58
C PRO A 116 -7.82 -4.70 16.34
N PRO A 117 -7.26 -5.38 17.36
CA PRO A 117 -5.89 -5.93 17.33
C PRO A 117 -5.60 -6.86 16.14
N PHE A 118 -6.64 -7.45 15.56
CA PHE A 118 -6.57 -8.26 14.34
C PHE A 118 -6.05 -7.49 13.10
N THR A 119 -6.21 -6.16 13.04
CA THR A 119 -5.78 -5.33 11.91
C THR A 119 -4.26 -5.28 11.80
N THR A 120 -3.58 -4.99 12.90
CA THR A 120 -2.12 -4.93 12.95
C THR A 120 -1.51 -6.31 12.69
N ALA A 121 -2.10 -7.36 13.26
CA ALA A 121 -1.66 -8.74 13.00
C ALA A 121 -1.78 -9.10 11.50
N MET A 122 -2.88 -8.71 10.84
CA MET A 122 -3.06 -8.93 9.40
C MET A 122 -1.99 -8.21 8.57
N ILE A 123 -1.69 -6.95 8.89
CA ILE A 123 -0.66 -6.16 8.22
C ILE A 123 0.72 -6.82 8.36
N ILE A 124 1.07 -7.24 9.57
CA ILE A 124 2.36 -7.90 9.84
C ILE A 124 2.45 -9.22 9.06
N LEU A 125 1.42 -10.06 9.12
CA LEU A 125 1.41 -11.34 8.41
C LEU A 125 1.52 -11.15 6.90
N ALA A 126 0.74 -10.23 6.31
CA ALA A 126 0.79 -9.95 4.88
C ALA A 126 2.17 -9.44 4.44
N SER A 127 2.77 -8.56 5.24
CA SER A 127 4.10 -8.00 5.00
C SER A 127 5.20 -9.07 5.03
N VAL A 128 5.19 -9.93 6.06
CA VAL A 128 6.17 -11.01 6.20
C VAL A 128 6.03 -12.02 5.07
N ILE A 129 4.80 -12.48 4.77
CA ILE A 129 4.55 -13.42 3.67
C ILE A 129 5.06 -12.85 2.35
N SER A 130 4.76 -11.58 2.06
CA SER A 130 5.20 -10.91 0.84
C SER A 130 6.73 -10.81 0.74
N SER A 131 7.40 -10.43 1.83
CA SER A 131 8.87 -10.35 1.90
C SER A 131 9.51 -11.74 1.70
N THR A 132 8.95 -12.78 2.31
CA THR A 132 9.42 -14.16 2.15
C THR A 132 9.24 -14.63 0.72
N VAL A 133 8.08 -14.39 0.10
CA VAL A 133 7.83 -14.74 -1.31
C VAL A 133 8.79 -13.99 -2.23
N SER A 134 9.00 -12.69 -2.00
CA SER A 134 9.95 -11.88 -2.75
C SER A 134 11.38 -12.43 -2.62
N THR A 135 11.81 -12.79 -1.42
CA THR A 135 13.13 -13.40 -1.17
C THR A 135 13.29 -14.76 -1.85
N VAL A 136 12.25 -15.60 -1.86
CA VAL A 136 12.29 -16.91 -2.51
C VAL A 136 12.39 -16.78 -4.03
N LEU A 137 11.73 -15.78 -4.63
CA LEU A 137 11.70 -15.58 -6.08
C LEU A 137 12.89 -14.78 -6.61
N LEU A 138 13.30 -13.71 -5.92
CA LEU A 138 14.30 -12.74 -6.36
C LEU A 138 15.67 -12.93 -5.68
N GLY A 139 15.73 -13.74 -4.62
CA GLY A 139 16.93 -13.99 -3.83
C GLY A 139 17.09 -13.04 -2.62
N THR A 140 18.14 -13.27 -1.84
CA THR A 140 18.43 -12.58 -0.56
C THR A 140 19.34 -11.35 -0.71
N GLN A 141 19.52 -10.85 -1.94
CA GLN A 141 20.43 -9.73 -2.16
C GLN A 141 19.87 -8.45 -1.55
N SER A 142 20.67 -7.80 -0.71
CA SER A 142 20.30 -6.51 -0.14
C SER A 142 20.33 -5.45 -1.23
N ALA A 143 19.29 -4.61 -1.31
CA ALA A 143 19.21 -3.55 -2.31
C ALA A 143 20.39 -2.56 -2.20
N PHE A 144 20.95 -2.40 -0.98
CA PHE A 144 22.08 -1.54 -0.71
C PHE A 144 23.14 -2.29 0.12
N THR A 145 24.38 -2.29 -0.38
CA THR A 145 25.56 -2.68 0.42
C THR A 145 26.14 -1.42 1.04
N VAL A 146 25.96 -1.26 2.35
CA VAL A 146 26.59 -0.18 3.10
C VAL A 146 28.02 -0.56 3.50
N PRO A 147 29.00 0.34 3.36
CA PRO A 147 30.35 0.08 3.85
C PRO A 147 30.34 -0.04 5.37
N SER A 148 31.25 -0.85 5.90
CA SER A 148 31.45 -0.97 7.35
C SER A 148 31.99 0.34 7.93
N TYR A 149 31.25 0.94 8.85
CA TYR A 149 31.68 2.12 9.60
C TYR A 149 32.33 1.69 10.91
N ASP A 150 33.55 2.18 11.15
CA ASP A 150 34.23 2.04 12.43
C ASP A 150 33.82 3.22 13.33
N LEU A 151 33.25 2.93 14.50
CA LEU A 151 32.84 3.95 15.45
C LEU A 151 34.09 4.43 16.21
N LYS A 152 34.80 5.39 15.65
CA LYS A 152 35.91 6.05 16.35
C LYS A 152 35.35 7.05 17.36
N SER A 153 35.62 6.79 18.64
CA SER A 153 35.40 7.77 19.71
C SER A 153 36.25 9.02 19.42
N ALA A 154 35.69 10.20 19.65
CA ALA A 154 36.39 11.48 19.48
C ALA A 154 37.36 11.81 20.64
N ALA A 155 37.53 10.89 21.60
CA ALA A 155 38.33 11.05 22.81
C ALA A 155 39.66 10.28 22.73
#